data_AF-A8T9J1-F1
#
_entry.id   AF-A8T9J1-F1
#
_cell.length_a   1.000
_cell.length_b   1.000
_cell.length_c   1.000
_cell.angle_alpha   90.00
_cell.angle_beta   90.00
_cell.angle_gamma   90.00
#
_symmetry.space_group_name_H-M   'P 1'
#
loop_
_entity.id
_entity.type
_entity.pdbx_description
1 polymer ?
#
loop_
_entity_poly.entity_id
_entity_poly.type
_entity_poly.pdbx_seq_one_letter_code
_entity_poly.pdbx_strand_id
1 'polypeptide(L)'
;MHETKNINSLIEETRSVLISKIILILVPIVMSGYSIESQILHEDSYRSLATRNAFYIVERSLKGKTSDKEVVDTVISWIDNNRAVELGSLKSICKTTPHKLDYIMNKTAHHRVCILVR
;
A
#
# COMPACT_ATOMS: atom_id res chain seq x y z
N MET A 1 -11.29 68.77 -3.45
CA MET A 1 -11.76 67.42 -3.87
C MET A 1 -10.57 66.59 -4.38
N HIS A 2 -9.53 66.38 -3.56
CA HIS A 2 -8.27 65.76 -4.00
C HIS A 2 -7.75 64.62 -3.09
N GLU A 3 -8.37 64.37 -1.94
CA GLU A 3 -7.91 63.34 -0.98
C GLU A 3 -8.48 61.93 -1.23
N THR A 4 -9.64 61.80 -1.90
CA THR A 4 -10.28 60.50 -2.14
C THR A 4 -9.55 59.60 -3.15
N LYS A 5 -8.76 60.17 -4.08
CA LYS A 5 -7.94 59.38 -5.02
C LYS A 5 -6.81 58.61 -4.33
N ASN A 6 -6.29 59.13 -3.22
CA ASN A 6 -5.15 58.54 -2.54
C ASN A 6 -5.56 57.31 -1.69
N ILE A 7 -6.73 57.36 -1.06
CA ILE A 7 -7.26 56.26 -0.23
C ILE A 7 -7.60 55.04 -1.09
N ASN A 8 -8.20 55.22 -2.27
CA ASN A 8 -8.53 54.11 -3.16
C ASN A 8 -7.26 53.40 -3.67
N SER A 9 -6.19 54.15 -3.97
CA SER A 9 -4.90 53.57 -4.38
C SER A 9 -4.26 52.75 -3.26
N LEU A 10 -4.27 53.24 -2.02
CA LEU A 10 -3.76 52.50 -0.85
C LEU A 10 -4.56 51.22 -0.56
N ILE A 11 -5.89 51.26 -0.76
CA ILE A 11 -6.76 50.08 -0.59
C ILE A 11 -6.45 49.02 -1.66
N GLU A 12 -6.21 49.43 -2.91
CA GLU A 12 -5.83 48.50 -3.99
C GLU A 12 -4.45 47.87 -3.76
N GLU A 13 -3.45 48.66 -3.34
CA GLU A 13 -2.12 48.12 -2.99
C GLU A 13 -2.20 47.14 -1.82
N THR A 14 -2.95 47.48 -0.77
CA THR A 14 -3.11 46.61 0.40
C THR A 14 -3.81 45.29 0.03
N ARG A 15 -4.83 45.36 -0.83
CA ARG A 15 -5.51 44.16 -1.37
C ARG A 15 -4.58 43.32 -2.22
N SER A 16 -3.78 43.93 -3.10
CA SER A 16 -2.81 43.24 -3.94
C SER A 16 -1.78 42.48 -3.12
N VAL A 17 -1.19 43.13 -2.10
CA VAL A 17 -0.23 42.50 -1.18
C VAL A 17 -0.85 41.35 -0.40
N LEU A 18 -2.11 41.49 0.05
CA LEU A 18 -2.81 40.44 0.78
C LEU A 18 -3.10 39.23 -0.12
N ILE A 19 -3.56 39.46 -1.35
CA ILE A 19 -3.82 38.43 -2.35
C ILE A 19 -2.52 37.68 -2.71
N SER A 20 -1.42 38.39 -2.94
CA SER A 20 -0.12 37.77 -3.21
C SER A 20 0.35 36.88 -2.06
N LYS A 21 0.17 37.31 -0.80
CA LYS A 21 0.50 36.49 0.38
C LYS A 21 -0.37 35.24 0.50
N ILE A 22 -1.66 35.35 0.20
CA ILE A 22 -2.59 34.21 0.21
C ILE A 22 -2.20 33.18 -0.87
N ILE A 23 -1.86 33.64 -2.09
CA ILE A 23 -1.42 32.76 -3.19
C ILE A 23 -0.12 32.04 -2.82
N LEU A 24 0.84 32.75 -2.22
CA LEU A 24 2.12 32.17 -1.76
C LEU A 24 1.95 31.08 -0.71
N ILE A 25 0.87 31.11 0.08
CA ILE A 25 0.59 30.09 1.11
C ILE A 25 -0.25 28.94 0.52
N LEU A 26 -1.24 29.22 -0.32
CA LEU A 26 -2.15 28.20 -0.85
C LEU A 26 -1.49 27.28 -1.89
N VAL A 27 -0.62 27.83 -2.76
CA VAL A 27 0.01 27.04 -3.83
C VAL A 27 0.88 25.89 -3.29
N PRO A 28 1.77 26.09 -2.30
CA PRO A 28 2.55 24.99 -1.71
C PRO A 28 1.67 23.92 -1.05
N ILE A 29 0.58 24.31 -0.37
CA ILE A 29 -0.33 23.39 0.30
C ILE A 29 -0.99 22.46 -0.71
N VAL A 30 -1.54 23.02 -1.80
CA VAL A 30 -2.18 22.21 -2.86
C VAL A 30 -1.17 21.28 -3.53
N MET A 31 0.03 21.77 -3.87
CA MET A 31 1.08 20.96 -4.51
C MET A 31 1.59 19.82 -3.59
N SER A 32 1.68 20.08 -2.29
CA SER A 32 2.05 19.06 -1.30
C SER A 32 0.97 17.97 -1.16
N GLY A 33 -0.32 18.34 -1.25
CA GLY A 33 -1.44 17.39 -1.27
C GLY A 33 -1.36 16.40 -2.44
N TYR A 34 -1.12 16.89 -3.66
CA TYR A 34 -0.95 16.04 -4.84
C TYR A 34 0.24 15.06 -4.72
N SER A 35 1.32 15.51 -4.07
CA SER A 35 2.51 14.67 -3.87
C SER A 35 2.27 13.54 -2.87
N ILE A 36 1.47 13.78 -1.83
CA ILE A 36 1.10 12.75 -0.83
C ILE A 36 0.11 11.76 -1.44
N GLU A 37 -0.91 12.25 -2.14
CA GLU A 37 -1.92 11.39 -2.77
C GLU A 37 -1.31 10.46 -3.84
N SER A 38 -0.39 10.98 -4.66
CA SER A 38 0.33 10.16 -5.63
C SER A 38 1.25 9.11 -4.99
N GLN A 39 1.88 9.41 -3.85
CA GLN A 39 2.66 8.43 -3.09
C GLN A 39 1.78 7.32 -2.50
N ILE A 40 0.62 7.68 -1.93
CA ILE A 40 -0.34 6.71 -1.38
C ILE A 40 -0.86 5.78 -2.49
N LEU A 41 -1.27 6.35 -3.63
CA LEU A 41 -1.73 5.57 -4.79
C LEU A 41 -0.64 4.65 -5.34
N HIS A 42 0.62 5.09 -5.34
CA HIS A 42 1.74 4.27 -5.78
C HIS A 42 2.04 3.12 -4.80
N GLU A 43 1.97 3.39 -3.48
CA GLU A 43 2.17 2.38 -2.45
C GLU A 43 1.07 1.31 -2.47
N ASP A 44 -0.19 1.71 -2.65
CA ASP A 44 -1.32 0.79 -2.75
C ASP A 44 -1.22 -0.10 -4.01
N SER A 45 -0.83 0.49 -5.15
CA SER A 45 -0.57 -0.25 -6.38
C SER A 45 0.58 -1.24 -6.23
N TYR A 46 1.69 -0.82 -5.60
CA TYR A 46 2.84 -1.68 -5.35
C TYR A 46 2.52 -2.83 -4.39
N ARG A 47 1.78 -2.55 -3.30
CA ARG A 47 1.31 -3.58 -2.36
C ARG A 47 0.40 -4.59 -3.02
N SER A 48 -0.51 -4.13 -3.88
CA SER A 48 -1.39 -4.98 -4.69
C SER A 48 -0.57 -5.93 -5.58
N LEU A 49 0.45 -5.40 -6.29
CA LEU A 49 1.31 -6.18 -7.16
C LEU A 49 2.18 -7.19 -6.39
N ALA A 50 2.81 -6.74 -5.30
CA ALA A 50 3.64 -7.60 -4.45
C ALA A 50 2.83 -8.76 -3.85
N THR A 51 1.62 -8.47 -3.39
CA THR A 51 0.70 -9.48 -2.85
C THR A 51 0.24 -10.46 -3.92
N ARG A 52 0.01 -10.00 -5.16
CA ARG A 52 -0.33 -10.87 -6.29
C ARG A 52 0.83 -11.79 -6.66
N ASN A 53 2.05 -11.27 -6.70
CA ASN A 53 3.25 -12.04 -6.98
C ASN A 53 3.53 -13.09 -5.89
N ALA A 54 3.39 -12.71 -4.62
CA ALA A 54 3.51 -13.63 -3.49
C ALA A 54 2.50 -14.79 -3.62
N PHE A 55 1.24 -14.49 -3.94
CA PHE A 55 0.23 -15.52 -4.15
C PHE A 55 0.60 -16.47 -5.30
N TYR A 56 1.04 -15.92 -6.43
CA TYR A 56 1.46 -16.73 -7.59
C TYR A 56 2.63 -17.68 -7.27
N ILE A 57 3.62 -17.22 -6.50
CA ILE A 57 4.74 -18.05 -6.04
C ILE A 57 4.22 -19.22 -5.21
N VAL A 58 3.34 -18.95 -4.23
CA VAL A 58 2.78 -19.99 -3.35
C VAL A 58 1.92 -20.97 -4.13
N GLU A 59 0.99 -20.48 -4.94
CA GLU A 59 0.11 -21.30 -5.79
C GLU A 59 0.92 -22.23 -6.70
N ARG A 60 1.92 -21.68 -7.39
CA ARG A 60 2.78 -22.47 -8.28
C ARG A 60 3.62 -23.50 -7.52
N SER A 61 4.10 -23.15 -6.34
CA SER A 61 4.95 -24.04 -5.52
C SER A 61 4.16 -25.16 -4.85
N LEU A 62 2.85 -24.95 -4.63
CA LEU A 62 1.91 -25.96 -4.12
C LEU A 62 1.17 -26.70 -5.25
N LYS A 63 1.49 -26.41 -6.51
CA LYS A 63 0.85 -27.06 -7.65
C LYS A 63 1.03 -28.58 -7.57
N GLY A 64 -0.08 -29.31 -7.70
CA GLY A 64 -0.08 -30.77 -7.66
C GLY A 64 -0.15 -31.37 -6.24
N LYS A 65 -0.22 -30.54 -5.19
CA LYS A 65 -0.65 -31.00 -3.86
C LYS A 65 -2.17 -31.14 -3.87
N THR A 66 -2.65 -32.31 -3.49
CA THR A 66 -4.06 -32.72 -3.63
C THR A 66 -4.80 -32.73 -2.31
N SER A 67 -4.07 -32.65 -1.20
CA SER A 67 -4.65 -32.57 0.13
C SER A 67 -4.05 -31.46 0.97
N ASP A 68 -4.85 -30.97 1.91
CA ASP A 68 -4.43 -30.01 2.93
C ASP A 68 -3.23 -30.51 3.75
N LYS A 69 -3.16 -31.82 4.00
CA LYS A 69 -2.02 -32.44 4.67
C LYS A 69 -0.76 -32.29 3.84
N GLU A 70 -0.80 -32.62 2.55
CA GLU A 70 0.34 -32.46 1.65
C GLU A 70 0.81 -31.01 1.54
N VAL A 71 -0.13 -30.06 1.56
CA VAL A 71 0.19 -28.63 1.59
C VAL A 71 0.96 -28.28 2.86
N VAL A 72 0.44 -28.65 4.04
CA VAL A 72 1.08 -28.37 5.32
C VAL A 72 2.47 -29.04 5.42
N ASP A 73 2.58 -30.31 5.02
CA ASP A 73 3.84 -31.05 5.04
C ASP A 73 4.87 -30.42 4.08
N THR A 74 4.41 -29.91 2.93
CA THR A 74 5.26 -29.17 1.99
C THR A 74 5.76 -27.86 2.62
N VAL A 75 4.91 -27.11 3.32
CA VAL A 75 5.32 -25.88 4.01
C VAL A 75 6.31 -26.16 5.13
N ILE A 76 6.12 -27.25 5.90
CA ILE A 76 7.10 -27.69 6.90
C ILE A 76 8.44 -27.98 6.22
N SER A 77 8.44 -28.70 5.10
CA SER A 77 9.66 -28.94 4.33
C SER A 77 10.34 -27.64 3.85
N TRP A 78 9.57 -26.58 3.57
CA TRP A 78 10.15 -25.28 3.21
C TRP A 78 10.88 -24.62 4.37
N ILE A 79 10.36 -24.77 5.59
CA ILE A 79 11.01 -24.30 6.82
C ILE A 79 12.32 -25.06 7.02
N ASP A 80 12.27 -26.39 6.96
CA ASP A 80 13.44 -27.24 7.20
C ASP A 80 14.56 -26.99 6.17
N ASN A 81 14.19 -26.66 4.93
CA ASN A 81 15.13 -26.39 3.84
C ASN A 81 15.40 -24.89 3.60
N ASN A 82 14.94 -24.01 4.51
CA ASN A 82 15.10 -22.56 4.43
C ASN A 82 14.74 -21.95 3.04
N ARG A 83 13.58 -22.35 2.51
CA ARG A 83 13.05 -21.86 1.22
C ARG A 83 12.51 -20.44 1.37
N ALA A 84 13.43 -19.48 1.46
CA ALA A 84 13.15 -18.10 1.86
C ALA A 84 12.13 -17.37 0.96
N VAL A 85 12.10 -17.67 -0.34
CA VAL A 85 11.20 -17.00 -1.30
C VAL A 85 9.75 -17.42 -1.04
N GLU A 86 9.50 -18.72 -0.89
CA GLU A 86 8.18 -19.29 -0.62
C GLU A 86 7.70 -18.90 0.79
N LEU A 87 8.58 -19.01 1.79
CA LEU A 87 8.26 -18.63 3.18
C LEU A 87 7.98 -17.12 3.31
N GLY A 88 8.77 -16.27 2.64
CA GLY A 88 8.54 -14.83 2.59
C GLY A 88 7.22 -14.47 1.91
N SER A 89 6.88 -15.19 0.83
CA SER A 89 5.61 -15.03 0.13
C SER A 89 4.42 -15.42 1.01
N LEU A 90 4.49 -16.58 1.69
CA LEU A 90 3.48 -17.00 2.66
C LEU A 90 3.32 -16.01 3.81
N LYS A 91 4.43 -15.55 4.40
CA LYS A 91 4.44 -14.49 5.43
C LYS A 91 3.69 -13.25 4.97
N SER A 92 3.98 -12.79 3.75
CA SER A 92 3.32 -11.62 3.18
C SER A 92 1.81 -11.84 3.05
N ILE A 93 1.37 -12.96 2.45
CA ILE A 93 -0.05 -13.24 2.23
C ILE A 93 -0.79 -13.37 3.57
N CYS A 94 -0.24 -14.10 4.54
CA CYS A 94 -0.84 -14.27 5.86
C CYS A 94 -1.02 -12.94 6.61
N LYS A 95 -0.14 -11.96 6.36
CA LYS A 95 -0.22 -10.63 6.98
C LYS A 95 -1.19 -9.69 6.26
N THR A 96 -1.23 -9.71 4.92
CA THR A 96 -1.96 -8.69 4.15
C THR A 96 -3.29 -9.19 3.58
N THR A 97 -3.33 -10.41 3.03
CA THR A 97 -4.51 -10.96 2.36
C THR A 97 -4.67 -12.46 2.64
N PRO A 98 -4.89 -12.88 3.90
CA PRO A 98 -4.91 -14.29 4.28
C PRO A 98 -5.99 -15.09 3.53
N HIS A 99 -7.15 -14.47 3.27
CA HIS A 99 -8.27 -15.08 2.53
C HIS A 99 -7.89 -15.63 1.14
N LYS A 100 -6.79 -15.19 0.53
CA LYS A 100 -6.33 -15.76 -0.74
C LYS A 100 -5.88 -17.22 -0.59
N LEU A 101 -5.41 -17.64 0.58
CA LEU A 101 -5.01 -19.02 0.81
C LEU A 101 -6.22 -19.97 0.79
N ASP A 102 -7.43 -19.47 1.02
CA ASP A 102 -8.67 -20.26 0.94
C ASP A 102 -8.96 -20.81 -0.48
N TYR A 103 -8.30 -20.27 -1.52
CA TYR A 103 -8.36 -20.81 -2.89
C TYR A 103 -7.49 -22.06 -3.09
N ILE A 104 -6.50 -22.28 -2.23
CA ILE A 104 -5.49 -23.35 -2.37
C ILE A 104 -5.74 -24.45 -1.32
N MET A 105 -6.22 -24.08 -0.14
CA MET A 105 -6.35 -24.98 1.01
C MET A 105 -7.59 -24.64 1.84
N ASN A 106 -8.03 -25.57 2.67
CA ASN A 106 -9.16 -25.32 3.57
C ASN A 106 -8.78 -24.37 4.72
N LYS A 107 -9.79 -23.88 5.45
CA LYS A 107 -9.59 -22.93 6.57
C LYS A 107 -8.68 -23.46 7.68
N THR A 108 -8.74 -24.76 7.98
CA THR A 108 -7.92 -25.38 9.03
C THR A 108 -6.44 -25.39 8.63
N ALA A 109 -6.14 -25.80 7.39
CA ALA A 109 -4.78 -25.79 6.85
C ALA A 109 -4.24 -24.38 6.69
N HIS A 110 -5.06 -23.45 6.18
CA HIS A 110 -4.73 -22.04 6.11
C HIS A 110 -4.31 -21.51 7.48
N HIS A 111 -5.13 -21.71 8.52
CA HIS A 111 -4.80 -21.25 9.86
C HIS A 111 -3.47 -21.83 10.36
N ARG A 112 -3.26 -23.14 10.15
CA ARG A 112 -2.02 -23.81 10.54
C ARG A 112 -0.80 -23.28 9.79
N VAL A 113 -0.89 -23.12 8.48
CA VAL A 113 0.20 -22.56 7.65
C VAL A 113 0.57 -21.17 8.12
N CYS A 114 -0.41 -20.29 8.37
CA CYS A 114 -0.12 -18.94 8.85
C CYS A 114 0.47 -18.89 10.26
N ILE A 115 0.22 -19.88 11.12
CA ILE A 115 0.92 -20.04 12.39
C ILE A 115 2.38 -20.46 12.16
N LEU A 116 2.61 -21.45 11.30
CA LEU A 116 3.94 -21.99 11.02
C LEU A 116 4.91 -20.95 10.46
N VAL A 117 4.40 -20.00 9.68
CA VAL A 117 5.23 -18.97 9.03
C VAL A 117 5.21 -17.65 9.76
N ARG A 118 4.62 -17.53 10.95
CA ARG A 118 4.57 -16.26 11.68
C ARG A 118 5.96 -15.85 12.17
#